data_AF-A0A535VIA2-F1
#
_entry.id   AF-A0A535VIA2-F1
#
_cell.length_a   1.000
_cell.length_b   1.000
_cell.length_c   1.000
_cell.angle_alpha   90.00
_cell.angle_beta   90.00
_cell.angle_gamma   90.00
#
_symmetry.space_group_name_H-M   'P 1'
#
loop_
_entity.id
_entity.type
_entity.pdbx_description
1 polymer ?
#
loop_
_entity_poly.entity_id
_entity_poly.type
_entity_poly.pdbx_seq_one_letter_code
_entity_poly.pdbx_strand_id
1 'polypeptide(L)'
;MGCTELRQLLMRTDWRESESLSSGIVFHIRACPLCHRGLVQLIEEIIADDPLSCEQCRLYLPDYYEATRTEYPLVVMTNEKMAHMVLHLSHCIACHEEYEELVLLSELEERNEIVDL
;
A
#
# COMPACT_ATOMS: atom_id res chain seq x y z
N MET A 1 -5.48 18.20 -20.81
CA MET A 1 -6.21 18.39 -19.55
C MET A 1 -5.50 19.45 -18.72
N GLY A 2 -6.18 20.51 -18.31
CA GLY A 2 -5.66 21.51 -17.35
C GLY A 2 -5.98 21.14 -15.89
N CYS A 3 -5.34 21.81 -14.92
CA CYS A 3 -5.50 21.49 -13.50
C CYS A 3 -6.96 21.64 -13.00
N THR A 4 -7.70 22.62 -13.53
CA THR A 4 -9.12 22.83 -13.21
C THR A 4 -9.98 21.66 -13.71
N GLU A 5 -9.69 21.15 -14.90
CA GLU A 5 -10.38 19.99 -15.48
C GLU A 5 -10.06 18.73 -14.68
N LEU A 6 -8.78 18.54 -14.29
CA LEU A 6 -8.38 17.46 -13.39
C LEU A 6 -9.16 17.53 -12.07
N ARG A 7 -9.24 18.71 -11.45
CA ARG A 7 -9.99 18.90 -10.20
C ARG A 7 -11.47 18.55 -10.35
N GLN A 8 -12.10 18.97 -11.44
CA GLN A 8 -13.51 18.64 -11.70
C GLN A 8 -13.71 17.14 -11.87
N LEU A 9 -12.82 16.49 -12.63
CA LEU A 9 -12.83 15.05 -12.84
C LEU A 9 -12.68 14.29 -11.53
N LEU A 10 -11.72 14.67 -10.68
CA LEU A 10 -11.50 14.03 -9.37
C LEU A 10 -12.69 14.19 -8.39
N MET A 11 -13.44 15.29 -8.49
CA MET A 11 -14.50 15.64 -7.53
C MET A 11 -15.91 15.22 -7.96
N ARG A 12 -16.16 15.03 -9.25
CA ARG A 12 -17.52 14.92 -9.80
C ARG A 12 -17.75 13.71 -10.69
N THR A 13 -16.71 12.95 -10.99
CA THR A 13 -16.79 11.79 -11.88
C THR A 13 -16.24 10.58 -11.17
N ASP A 14 -16.91 9.43 -11.29
CA ASP A 14 -16.33 8.16 -10.89
C ASP A 14 -15.35 7.69 -11.96
N TRP A 15 -14.13 8.23 -11.87
CA TRP A 15 -13.06 7.96 -12.83
C TRP A 15 -12.39 6.59 -12.62
N ARG A 16 -12.69 5.90 -11.51
CA ARG A 16 -11.98 4.69 -11.08
C ARG A 16 -12.21 3.51 -12.04
N GLU A 17 -13.39 3.43 -12.63
CA GLU A 17 -13.76 2.36 -13.56
C GLU A 17 -13.39 2.68 -15.02
N SER A 18 -12.86 3.88 -15.30
CA SER A 18 -12.52 4.32 -16.65
C SER A 18 -11.01 4.41 -16.85
N GLU A 19 -10.46 3.42 -17.55
CA GLU A 19 -9.02 3.34 -17.87
C GLU A 19 -8.51 4.58 -18.62
N SER A 20 -9.33 5.17 -19.50
CA SER A 20 -8.95 6.36 -20.25
C SER A 20 -8.86 7.60 -19.35
N LEU A 21 -9.80 7.76 -18.40
CA LEU A 21 -9.79 8.87 -17.45
C LEU A 21 -8.66 8.70 -16.42
N SER A 22 -8.47 7.49 -15.88
CA SER A 22 -7.38 7.21 -14.95
C SER A 22 -6.01 7.44 -15.59
N SER A 23 -5.81 6.98 -16.83
CA SER A 23 -4.59 7.25 -17.60
C SER A 23 -4.39 8.74 -17.85
N GLY A 24 -5.44 9.48 -18.17
CA GLY A 24 -5.40 10.93 -18.34
C GLY A 24 -5.03 11.69 -17.08
N ILE A 25 -5.54 11.26 -15.91
CA ILE A 25 -5.16 11.79 -14.60
C ILE A 25 -3.67 11.56 -14.35
N VAL A 26 -3.21 10.32 -14.48
CA VAL A 26 -1.81 9.95 -14.24
C VAL A 26 -0.87 10.74 -15.15
N PHE A 27 -1.22 10.84 -16.45
CA PHE A 27 -0.45 11.63 -17.40
C PHE A 27 -0.38 13.10 -16.98
N HIS A 28 -1.50 13.71 -16.58
CA HIS A 28 -1.50 15.09 -16.13
C HIS A 28 -0.64 15.29 -14.88
N ILE A 29 -0.79 14.45 -13.86
CA ILE A 29 -0.02 14.55 -12.62
C ILE A 29 1.47 14.45 -12.90
N ARG A 30 1.89 13.54 -13.79
CA ARG A 30 3.31 13.39 -14.17
C ARG A 30 3.83 14.58 -14.96
N ALA A 31 3.03 15.17 -15.84
CA ALA A 31 3.46 16.27 -16.71
C ALA A 31 3.35 17.65 -16.05
N CYS A 32 2.45 17.84 -15.09
CA CYS A 32 2.20 19.12 -14.44
C CYS A 32 3.05 19.26 -13.16
N PRO A 33 4.00 20.20 -13.08
CA PRO A 33 4.87 20.34 -11.92
C PRO A 33 4.12 20.66 -10.62
N LEU A 34 3.00 21.39 -10.70
CA LEU A 34 2.19 21.75 -9.54
C LEU A 34 1.47 20.53 -8.97
N CYS A 35 0.81 19.74 -9.82
CA CYS A 35 0.12 18.52 -9.40
C CYS A 35 1.11 17.46 -8.94
N HIS A 36 2.26 17.33 -9.62
CA HIS A 36 3.33 16.42 -9.20
C HIS A 36 3.84 16.78 -7.80
N ARG A 37 4.21 18.04 -7.58
CA ARG A 37 4.71 18.51 -6.27
C ARG A 37 3.65 18.33 -5.19
N GLY A 38 2.40 18.68 -5.47
CA GLY A 38 1.30 18.51 -4.50
C GLY A 38 1.10 17.04 -4.12
N LEU A 39 1.23 16.10 -5.07
CA LEU A 39 1.17 14.68 -4.77
C LEU A 39 2.34 14.23 -3.89
N VAL A 40 3.56 14.67 -4.18
CA VAL A 40 4.74 14.36 -3.36
C VAL A 40 4.56 14.86 -1.93
N GLN A 41 4.16 16.12 -1.76
CA GLN A 41 3.91 16.71 -0.43
C GLN A 41 2.83 15.96 0.34
N LEU A 42 1.74 15.58 -0.33
CA LEU A 42 0.68 14.79 0.31
C LEU A 42 1.18 13.42 0.76
N ILE A 43 2.00 12.74 -0.05
CA ILE A 43 2.59 11.45 0.32
C ILE A 43 3.53 11.63 1.52
N GLU A 44 4.37 12.66 1.52
CA GLU A 44 5.26 12.99 2.65
C GLU A 44 4.49 13.25 3.94
N GLU A 45 3.38 14.01 3.87
CA GLU A 45 2.51 14.28 5.03
C GLU A 45 1.83 13.00 5.54
N ILE A 46 1.36 12.13 4.65
CA ILE A 46 0.76 10.84 5.04
C ILE A 46 1.80 9.92 5.71
N ILE A 47 3.02 9.84 5.16
CA ILE A 47 4.11 9.04 5.74
C ILE A 47 4.54 9.63 7.09
N ALA A 48 4.58 10.95 7.23
CA ALA A 48 4.95 11.59 8.49
C ALA A 48 3.96 11.31 9.63
N ASP A 49 2.71 10.97 9.28
CA ASP A 49 1.65 10.57 10.21
C ASP A 49 1.52 9.03 10.33
N ASP A 50 2.55 8.28 9.93
CA ASP A 50 2.55 6.82 10.10
C ASP A 50 2.38 6.44 11.58
N PRO A 51 1.28 5.75 11.95
CA PRO A 51 1.00 5.41 13.33
C PRO A 51 1.80 4.21 13.85
N LEU A 52 2.54 3.49 12.99
CA LEU A 52 3.30 2.30 13.37
C LEU A 52 4.80 2.57 13.51
N SER A 53 5.37 2.13 14.62
CA SER A 53 6.81 1.93 14.70
C SER A 53 7.22 0.61 14.03
N CYS A 54 8.49 0.48 13.64
CA CYS A 54 9.02 -0.79 13.10
C CYS A 54 8.84 -1.96 14.08
N GLU A 55 8.92 -1.71 15.39
CA GLU A 55 8.67 -2.74 16.41
C GLU A 55 7.21 -3.20 16.40
N GLN A 56 6.27 -2.27 16.33
CA GLN A 56 4.85 -2.59 16.23
C GLN A 56 4.53 -3.29 14.90
N CYS A 57 5.10 -2.83 13.80
CA CYS A 57 4.95 -3.47 12.49
C CYS A 57 5.38 -4.94 12.56
N ARG A 58 6.61 -5.22 13.04
CA ARG A 58 7.13 -6.59 13.22
C ARG A 58 6.23 -7.47 14.06
N LEU A 59 5.71 -6.94 15.17
CA LEU A 59 4.79 -7.67 16.03
C LEU A 59 3.50 -8.09 15.30
N TYR A 60 3.06 -7.29 14.34
CA TYR A 60 1.82 -7.51 13.60
C TYR A 60 2.01 -8.23 12.26
N LEU A 61 3.24 -8.48 11.79
CA LEU A 61 3.49 -9.13 10.50
C LEU A 61 2.80 -10.50 10.36
N PRO A 62 2.85 -11.43 11.35
CA PRO A 62 2.20 -12.73 11.21
C PRO A 62 0.68 -12.61 11.09
N ASP A 63 0.07 -11.78 11.94
CA ASP A 63 -1.37 -11.52 11.91
C ASP A 63 -1.78 -10.86 10.59
N TYR A 64 -0.95 -9.96 10.07
CA TYR A 64 -1.19 -9.25 8.82
C TYR A 64 -1.11 -10.22 7.63
N TYR A 65 -0.07 -11.06 7.57
CA TYR A 65 0.05 -12.13 6.57
C TYR A 65 -1.20 -13.00 6.55
N GLU A 66 -1.60 -13.55 7.70
CA GLU A 66 -2.79 -14.41 7.81
C GLU A 66 -4.09 -13.68 7.43
N ALA A 67 -4.25 -12.41 7.82
CA ALA A 67 -5.41 -11.61 7.48
C ALA A 67 -5.50 -11.26 5.98
N THR A 68 -4.39 -11.28 5.24
CA THR A 68 -4.39 -11.05 3.78
C THR A 68 -4.77 -12.28 2.95
N ARG A 69 -4.86 -13.47 3.57
CA ARG A 69 -5.21 -14.71 2.88
C ARG A 69 -6.67 -14.71 2.42
N THR A 70 -6.89 -15.07 1.15
CA THR A 70 -8.22 -15.06 0.51
C THR A 70 -9.05 -16.29 0.83
N GLU A 71 -8.44 -17.46 1.00
CA GLU A 71 -9.18 -18.71 1.06
C GLU A 71 -9.64 -19.08 2.48
N TYR A 72 -8.83 -18.82 3.52
CA TYR A 72 -9.18 -19.09 4.92
C TYR A 72 -8.34 -18.23 5.89
N PRO A 73 -8.69 -16.96 6.13
CA PRO A 73 -7.94 -16.13 7.08
C PRO A 73 -8.09 -16.69 8.49
N LEU A 74 -6.97 -17.07 9.12
CA LEU A 74 -6.96 -17.57 10.51
C LEU A 74 -7.07 -16.42 11.53
N VAL A 75 -6.78 -15.20 11.10
CA VAL A 75 -6.81 -13.99 11.91
C VAL A 75 -7.71 -12.95 11.26
N VAL A 76 -8.52 -12.28 12.06
CA VAL A 76 -9.32 -11.11 11.63
C VAL A 76 -8.60 -9.85 12.07
N MET A 77 -8.12 -9.07 11.10
CA MET A 77 -7.55 -7.75 11.32
C MET A 77 -8.52 -6.66 10.86
N THR A 78 -8.65 -5.59 11.64
CA THR A 78 -9.50 -4.44 11.28
C THR A 78 -8.96 -3.72 10.04
N ASN A 79 -9.83 -3.18 9.20
CA ASN A 79 -9.44 -2.39 8.02
C ASN A 79 -8.48 -1.23 8.34
N GLU A 80 -8.66 -0.57 9.48
CA GLU A 80 -7.77 0.51 9.94
C GLU A 80 -6.34 -0.02 10.18
N LYS A 81 -6.20 -1.07 10.97
CA LYS A 81 -4.90 -1.72 11.22
C LYS A 81 -4.27 -2.27 9.94
N MET A 82 -5.05 -2.87 9.04
CA MET A 82 -4.58 -3.29 7.72
C MET A 82 -4.04 -2.11 6.91
N ALA A 83 -4.75 -0.98 6.90
CA ALA A 83 -4.30 0.23 6.20
C ALA A 83 -3.00 0.79 6.80
N HIS A 84 -2.85 0.76 8.12
CA HIS A 84 -1.60 1.16 8.79
C HIS A 84 -0.44 0.24 8.41
N MET A 85 -0.65 -1.08 8.40
CA MET A 85 0.36 -2.05 7.96
C MET A 85 0.79 -1.79 6.50
N VAL A 86 -0.18 -1.64 5.59
CA VAL A 86 0.08 -1.32 4.18
C VAL A 86 0.87 -0.02 4.04
N LEU A 87 0.49 1.02 4.80
CA LEU A 87 1.17 2.30 4.77
C LEU A 87 2.64 2.14 5.23
N HIS A 88 2.88 1.53 6.38
CA HIS A 88 4.24 1.32 6.91
C HIS A 88 5.11 0.53 5.93
N LEU A 89 4.60 -0.61 5.44
CA LEU A 89 5.31 -1.48 4.50
C LEU A 89 5.55 -0.84 3.14
N SER A 90 4.80 0.21 2.77
CA SER A 90 5.00 0.93 1.50
C SER A 90 6.21 1.87 1.50
N HIS A 91 6.74 2.25 2.67
CA HIS A 91 7.83 3.22 2.76
C HIS A 91 8.98 2.79 3.70
N CYS A 92 8.75 1.81 4.59
CA CYS A 92 9.79 1.24 5.44
C CYS A 92 10.41 0.01 4.76
N ILE A 93 11.55 0.20 4.08
CA ILE A 93 12.24 -0.87 3.32
C ILE A 93 12.56 -2.08 4.20
N ALA A 94 13.07 -1.87 5.40
CA ALA A 94 13.46 -2.97 6.30
C ALA A 94 12.25 -3.84 6.69
N CYS A 95 11.12 -3.22 7.06
CA CYS A 95 9.91 -3.98 7.39
C CYS A 95 9.27 -4.63 6.15
N HIS A 96 9.42 -4.02 4.97
CA HIS A 96 9.00 -4.61 3.72
C HIS A 96 9.77 -5.90 3.41
N GLU A 97 11.09 -5.87 3.49
CA GLU A 97 11.95 -7.04 3.27
C GLU A 97 11.67 -8.15 4.30
N GLU A 98 11.51 -7.81 5.58
CA GLU A 98 11.12 -8.77 6.63
C GLU A 98 9.74 -9.41 6.34
N TYR A 99 8.79 -8.66 5.78
CA TYR A 99 7.49 -9.19 5.37
C TYR A 99 7.60 -10.13 4.16
N GLU A 100 8.39 -9.77 3.15
CA GLU A 100 8.64 -10.63 1.99
C GLU A 100 9.30 -11.95 2.38
N GLU A 101 10.26 -11.93 3.32
CA GLU A 101 10.89 -13.13 3.86
C GLU A 101 9.88 -14.01 4.60
N LEU A 102 9.02 -13.42 5.44
CA LEU A 102 7.95 -14.14 6.11
C LEU A 102 7.02 -14.83 5.11
N VAL A 103 6.57 -14.12 4.07
CA VAL A 103 5.71 -14.67 3.01
C VAL A 103 6.39 -15.87 2.36
N LEU A 104 7.67 -15.72 1.98
CA LEU A 104 8.43 -16.78 1.33
C LEU A 104 8.53 -18.03 2.23
N LEU A 105 8.87 -17.86 3.50
CA LEU A 105 8.99 -18.96 4.46
C LEU A 105 7.65 -19.68 4.67
N SER A 106 6.56 -18.94 4.85
CA SER A 106 5.23 -19.52 5.03
C SER A 106 4.77 -20.31 3.79
N GLU A 107 5.02 -19.80 2.58
CA GLU A 107 4.71 -20.53 1.34
C GLU A 107 5.54 -21.82 1.18
N LEU A 108 6.80 -21.81 1.63
CA LEU A 108 7.68 -22.98 1.61
C LEU A 108 7.23 -24.05 2.60
N GLU A 109 6.86 -23.64 3.82
CA GLU A 109 6.29 -24.53 4.84
C GLU A 109 5.01 -25.22 4.35
N GLU A 110 4.13 -24.48 3.69
CA GLU A 110 2.90 -25.04 3.10
C GLU A 110 3.16 -26.08 2.01
N ARG A 111 4.27 -25.95 1.27
CA ARG A 111 4.70 -26.93 0.26
C ARG A 111 5.53 -28.09 0.84
N ASN A 112 5.78 -28.12 2.15
CA ASN A 112 6.74 -29.03 2.80
C ASN A 112 8.17 -28.94 2.24
N GLU A 113 8.56 -27.79 1.70
CA GLU A 113 9.90 -27.53 1.21
C GLU A 113 10.69 -26.82 2.33
N ILE A 114 11.30 -27.58 3.24
CA ILE A 114 12.16 -26.98 4.28
C ILE A 114 13.43 -26.46 3.60
N VAL A 115 13.71 -25.16 3.75
CA VAL A 115 15.00 -24.56 3.38
C VAL A 115 16.02 -25.06 4.40
N ASP A 116 16.95 -25.91 3.96
CA ASP A 116 18.17 -26.18 4.71
C ASP A 116 18.98 -24.88 4.76
N LEU A 117 18.92 -24.16 5.89
CA LEU A 117 19.77 -23.00 6.20
C LEU A 117 21.13 -23.43 6.73
#